data_AF-A0A8G2EVW6-F1
#
_entry.id   AF-A0A8G2EVW6-F1
#
_cell.length_a   1.000
_cell.length_b   1.000
_cell.length_c   1.000
_cell.angle_alpha   90.00
_cell.angle_beta   90.00
_cell.angle_gamma   90.00
#
_symmetry.space_group_name_H-M   'P 1'
#
loop_
_entity.id
_entity.type
_entity.pdbx_description
1 polymer ?
#
loop_
_entity_poly.entity_id
_entity_poly.type
_entity_poly.pdbx_seq_one_letter_code
_entity_poly.pdbx_strand_id
1 'polypeptide(L)'
;MRLDPSQLHRPELQELTALWDKARRGGGIPAIGGLSPVDVAPYLAHIVIVEVEETTDRIRFLQMGRELTPLFGDDMVGRYLDEMPAALRDHVEGTYRAMVAERAPQYAEFEVAGDSWMVIFERLMLPLRDESTDRVAGGMVAIYPRISIRKRVTHSDREEDSVAA
;
A
#
# COMPACT_ATOMS: atom_id res chain seq x y z
N MET A 1 -8.87 -9.32 11.29
CA MET A 1 -7.56 -9.04 11.91
C MET A 1 -7.56 -7.60 12.44
N ARG A 2 -7.12 -7.33 13.67
CA ARG A 2 -6.98 -5.95 14.18
C ARG A 2 -5.53 -5.54 13.95
N LEU A 3 -5.30 -4.49 13.17
CA LEU A 3 -3.97 -3.91 12.96
C LEU A 3 -3.34 -3.60 14.32
N ASP A 4 -2.14 -4.12 14.59
CA ASP A 4 -1.39 -3.77 15.79
C ASP A 4 -0.64 -2.45 15.54
N PRO A 5 -0.96 -1.36 16.27
CA PRO A 5 -0.32 -0.07 16.06
C PRO A 5 1.20 -0.11 16.25
N SER A 6 1.74 -1.07 17.00
CA SER A 6 3.19 -1.22 17.20
C SER A 6 3.94 -1.65 15.94
N GLN A 7 3.22 -2.15 14.92
CA GLN A 7 3.81 -2.49 13.62
C GLN A 7 4.00 -1.26 12.72
N LEU A 8 3.29 -0.16 12.99
CA LEU A 8 3.39 1.07 12.20
C LEU A 8 4.53 1.94 12.73
N HIS A 9 5.61 2.09 11.97
CA HIS A 9 6.74 2.92 12.39
C HIS A 9 6.59 4.38 11.95
N ARG A 10 5.81 4.63 10.90
CA ARG A 10 5.47 5.98 10.44
C ARG A 10 4.38 6.63 11.30
N PRO A 11 4.59 7.85 11.82
CA PRO A 11 3.51 8.61 12.46
C PRO A 11 2.35 8.87 11.49
N GLU A 12 2.62 9.09 10.21
CA GLU A 12 1.59 9.36 9.20
C GLU A 12 0.62 8.18 9.03
N LEU A 13 1.14 6.94 9.11
CA LEU A 13 0.32 5.73 9.03
C LEU A 13 -0.53 5.52 10.30
N GLN A 14 0.03 5.87 11.47
CA GLN A 14 -0.70 5.84 12.74
C GLN A 14 -1.86 6.85 12.74
N GLU A 15 -1.60 8.07 12.26
CA GLU A 15 -2.60 9.13 12.15
C GLU A 15 -3.72 8.76 11.16
N LEU A 16 -3.37 8.23 9.98
CA LEU A 16 -4.35 7.74 9.00
C LEU A 16 -5.23 6.62 9.56
N THR A 17 -4.63 5.69 10.31
CA THR A 17 -5.39 4.62 10.99
C THR A 17 -6.36 5.22 12.00
N ALA A 18 -5.95 6.20 12.79
CA ALA A 18 -6.81 6.87 13.76
C ALA A 18 -7.95 7.66 13.11
N LEU A 19 -7.68 8.36 11.99
CA LEU A 19 -8.70 9.02 11.19
C LEU A 19 -9.72 8.03 10.63
N TRP A 20 -9.23 6.92 10.07
CA TRP A 20 -10.06 5.83 9.57
C TRP A 20 -10.92 5.24 10.68
N ASP A 21 -10.34 4.91 11.83
CA ASP A 21 -11.06 4.36 12.97
C ASP A 21 -12.14 5.29 13.50
N LYS A 22 -11.86 6.60 13.57
CA LYS A 22 -12.84 7.62 13.97
C LYS A 22 -14.04 7.71 13.01
N ALA A 23 -13.82 7.45 11.73
CA ALA A 23 -14.86 7.49 10.70
C ALA A 23 -15.78 6.24 10.69
N ARG A 24 -15.44 5.19 11.46
CA ARG A 24 -16.22 3.95 11.56
C ARG A 24 -17.49 4.14 12.39
N ARG A 25 -18.58 4.58 11.76
CA ARG A 25 -19.90 4.63 12.42
C ARG A 25 -20.37 3.19 12.73
N GLY A 26 -20.54 2.84 14.01
CA GLY A 26 -21.19 1.60 14.42
C GLY A 26 -20.40 0.30 14.21
N GLY A 27 -19.07 0.35 14.14
CA GLY A 27 -18.20 -0.85 14.17
C GLY A 27 -17.86 -1.48 12.81
N GLY A 28 -18.41 -0.96 11.71
CA GLY A 28 -18.05 -1.35 10.34
C GLY A 28 -16.79 -0.64 9.82
N ILE A 29 -16.61 -0.62 8.49
CA ILE A 29 -15.61 0.22 7.83
C ILE A 29 -16.23 1.56 7.40
N PRO A 30 -15.44 2.64 7.24
CA PRO A 30 -15.95 3.94 6.80
C PRO A 30 -16.52 3.88 5.38
N ALA A 31 -17.56 4.68 5.12
CA ALA A 31 -18.00 4.93 3.75
C ALA A 31 -16.97 5.80 3.01
N ILE A 32 -16.96 5.77 1.67
CA ILE A 32 -16.07 6.59 0.84
C ILE A 32 -16.17 8.09 1.19
N GLY A 33 -17.37 8.59 1.48
CA GLY A 33 -17.60 9.97 1.94
C GLY A 33 -17.50 10.18 3.47
N GLY A 34 -17.14 9.14 4.23
CA GLY A 34 -17.06 9.19 5.69
C GLY A 34 -15.77 9.84 6.22
N LEU A 35 -14.74 9.97 5.38
CA LEU A 35 -13.50 10.65 5.70
C LEU A 35 -13.52 12.08 5.15
N SER A 36 -13.20 13.04 6.01
CA SER A 36 -13.06 14.44 5.61
C SER A 36 -11.90 14.60 4.63
N PRO A 37 -12.11 15.18 3.43
CA PRO A 37 -11.02 15.47 2.51
C PRO A 37 -9.95 16.38 3.12
N VAL A 38 -10.34 17.30 4.02
CA VAL A 38 -9.43 18.20 4.71
C VAL A 38 -8.50 17.45 5.66
N ASP A 39 -9.03 16.44 6.35
CA ASP A 39 -8.24 15.63 7.30
C ASP A 39 -7.28 14.71 6.55
N VAL A 40 -7.64 14.24 5.35
CA VAL A 40 -6.81 13.35 4.53
C VAL A 40 -5.79 14.12 3.67
N ALA A 41 -6.04 15.40 3.37
CA ALA A 41 -5.21 16.23 2.48
C ALA A 41 -3.69 16.18 2.77
N PRO A 42 -3.21 16.21 4.04
CA PRO A 42 -1.79 16.15 4.35
C PRO A 42 -1.08 14.88 3.84
N TYR A 43 -1.82 13.78 3.65
CA TYR A 43 -1.27 12.47 3.31
C TYR A 43 -1.41 12.12 1.83
N LEU A 44 -2.20 12.88 1.05
CA LEU A 44 -2.56 12.55 -0.34
C LEU A 44 -1.35 12.33 -1.27
N ALA A 45 -0.24 13.01 -1.00
CA ALA A 45 0.99 12.87 -1.79
C ALA A 45 1.58 11.45 -1.72
N HIS A 46 1.22 10.67 -0.70
CA HIS A 46 1.68 9.29 -0.43
C HIS A 46 0.55 8.25 -0.48
N ILE A 47 -0.61 8.60 -1.06
CA ILE A 47 -1.78 7.72 -1.13
C ILE A 47 -2.06 7.31 -2.56
N VAL A 48 -2.36 6.03 -2.76
CA VAL A 48 -3.06 5.52 -3.94
C VAL A 48 -4.53 5.29 -3.57
N ILE A 49 -5.44 5.80 -4.38
CA ILE A 49 -6.88 5.52 -4.24
C ILE A 49 -7.22 4.39 -5.21
N VAL A 50 -7.87 3.35 -4.69
CA VAL A 50 -8.38 2.24 -5.50
C VAL A 50 -9.88 2.11 -5.38
N GLU A 51 -10.49 1.64 -6.45
CA GLU A 51 -11.90 1.26 -6.54
C GLU A 51 -12.02 -0.25 -6.72
N VAL A 52 -13.08 -0.83 -6.15
CA VAL A 52 -13.48 -2.22 -6.39
C VAL A 52 -14.77 -2.18 -7.21
N GLU A 53 -14.72 -2.69 -8.42
CA GLU A 53 -15.89 -2.72 -9.31
C GLU A 53 -16.98 -3.64 -8.78
N GLU A 54 -18.23 -3.15 -8.78
CA GLU A 54 -19.35 -3.89 -8.20
C GLU A 54 -19.64 -5.23 -8.89
N THR A 55 -19.51 -5.29 -10.22
CA THR A 55 -19.94 -6.42 -11.05
C THR A 55 -18.85 -7.45 -11.29
N THR A 56 -17.58 -7.04 -11.22
CA THR A 56 -16.43 -7.87 -11.59
C THR A 56 -15.47 -8.14 -10.43
N ASP A 57 -15.60 -7.41 -9.32
CA ASP A 57 -14.63 -7.36 -8.21
C ASP A 57 -13.20 -7.01 -8.67
N ARG A 58 -13.03 -6.44 -9.86
CA ARG A 58 -11.73 -5.96 -10.33
C ARG A 58 -11.36 -4.69 -9.57
N ILE A 59 -10.06 -4.56 -9.29
CA ILE A 59 -9.53 -3.44 -8.51
C ILE A 59 -8.85 -2.48 -9.49
N ARG A 60 -9.32 -1.24 -9.53
CA ARG A 60 -8.84 -0.19 -10.44
C ARG A 60 -8.14 0.91 -9.67
N PHE A 61 -6.99 1.35 -10.15
CA PHE A 61 -6.27 2.49 -9.55
C PHE A 61 -6.88 3.80 -10.06
N LEU A 62 -7.45 4.61 -9.16
CA LEU A 62 -8.10 5.88 -9.53
C LEU A 62 -7.17 7.07 -9.49
N GLN A 63 -6.29 7.11 -8.49
CA GLN A 63 -5.40 8.24 -8.26
C GLN A 63 -4.13 7.75 -7.58
N MET A 64 -3.01 8.42 -7.91
CA MET A 64 -1.73 8.19 -7.29
C MET A 64 -1.17 9.51 -6.76
N GLY A 65 -0.71 9.49 -5.51
CA GLY A 65 0.02 10.59 -4.90
C GLY A 65 1.37 10.81 -5.57
N ARG A 66 1.76 12.08 -5.73
CA ARG A 66 2.97 12.47 -6.47
C ARG A 66 4.29 11.87 -5.94
N GLU A 67 4.38 11.55 -4.65
CA GLU A 67 5.59 10.97 -4.07
C GLU A 67 5.73 9.47 -4.40
N LEU A 68 4.66 8.87 -4.94
CA LEU A 68 4.62 7.47 -5.36
C LEU A 68 4.88 7.30 -6.87
N THR A 69 4.72 8.36 -7.66
CA THR A 69 5.06 8.37 -9.10
C THR A 69 6.49 7.85 -9.37
N PRO A 70 7.54 8.25 -8.63
CA PRO A 70 8.89 7.72 -8.86
C PRO A 70 9.03 6.21 -8.62
N LEU A 71 8.13 5.60 -7.84
CA LEU A 71 8.18 4.18 -7.49
C LEU A 71 7.38 3.31 -8.45
N PHE A 72 6.20 3.79 -8.87
CA PHE A 72 5.23 2.98 -9.62
C PHE A 72 4.97 3.51 -11.05
N GLY A 73 5.38 4.74 -11.36
CA GLY A 73 5.12 5.41 -12.62
C GLY A 73 3.67 5.92 -12.75
N ASP A 74 3.47 6.87 -13.66
CA ASP A 74 2.15 7.47 -13.90
C ASP A 74 1.20 6.57 -14.72
N ASP A 75 1.72 5.52 -15.36
CA ASP A 75 0.94 4.57 -16.17
C ASP A 75 -0.02 3.70 -15.33
N MET A 76 0.08 3.73 -14.00
CA MET A 76 -0.79 2.89 -13.15
C MET A 76 -2.22 3.40 -13.04
N VAL A 77 -2.44 4.71 -13.14
CA VAL A 77 -3.78 5.30 -13.00
C VAL A 77 -4.67 4.88 -14.17
N GLY A 78 -5.88 4.41 -13.86
CA GLY A 78 -6.85 3.90 -14.83
C GLY A 78 -6.70 2.41 -15.16
N ARG A 79 -5.58 1.78 -14.78
CA ARG A 79 -5.34 0.35 -14.97
C ARG A 79 -5.91 -0.48 -13.83
N TYR A 80 -6.08 -1.77 -14.09
CA TYR A 80 -6.50 -2.74 -13.09
C TYR A 80 -5.31 -3.47 -12.47
N LEU A 81 -5.50 -3.94 -11.23
CA LEU A 81 -4.53 -4.75 -10.49
C LEU A 81 -4.10 -6.00 -11.28
N ASP A 82 -5.05 -6.64 -11.98
CA ASP A 82 -4.79 -7.83 -12.79
C ASP A 82 -4.05 -7.55 -14.12
N GLU A 83 -3.90 -6.28 -14.49
CA GLU A 83 -3.14 -5.83 -15.65
C GLU A 83 -1.69 -5.47 -15.30
N MET A 84 -1.33 -5.44 -14.02
CA MET A 84 0.05 -5.19 -13.58
C MET A 84 1.00 -6.27 -14.13
N PRO A 85 2.29 -5.95 -14.36
CA PRO A 85 3.31 -6.95 -14.66
C PRO A 85 3.28 -8.07 -13.61
N ALA A 86 3.30 -9.34 -14.06
CA ALA A 86 3.11 -10.50 -13.19
C ALA A 86 4.04 -10.48 -11.96
N ALA A 87 5.32 -10.13 -12.15
CA ALA A 87 6.29 -10.02 -11.07
C ALA A 87 5.86 -9.05 -9.96
N LEU A 88 5.22 -7.92 -10.29
CA LEU A 88 4.70 -6.98 -9.29
C LEU A 88 3.37 -7.46 -8.71
N ARG A 89 2.48 -7.95 -9.57
CA ARG A 89 1.14 -8.43 -9.18
C ARG A 89 1.23 -9.54 -8.14
N ASP A 90 2.09 -10.53 -8.36
CA ASP A 90 2.22 -11.70 -7.49
C ASP A 90 2.62 -11.31 -6.04
N HIS A 91 3.28 -10.17 -5.86
CA HIS A 91 3.67 -9.67 -4.53
C HIS A 91 2.57 -8.89 -3.81
N VAL A 92 1.55 -8.38 -4.53
CA VAL A 92 0.59 -7.43 -3.96
C VAL A 92 -0.85 -7.90 -4.03
N GLU A 93 -1.19 -8.77 -4.99
CA GLU A 93 -2.56 -9.20 -5.24
C GLU A 93 -3.20 -9.83 -4.01
N GLY A 94 -2.50 -10.72 -3.32
CA GLY A 94 -3.01 -11.34 -2.08
C GLY A 94 -3.43 -10.31 -1.03
N THR A 95 -2.64 -9.25 -0.82
CA THR A 95 -2.96 -8.20 0.17
C THR A 95 -4.17 -7.37 -0.24
N TYR A 96 -4.29 -7.01 -1.53
CA TYR A 96 -5.46 -6.30 -2.04
C TYR A 96 -6.74 -7.14 -1.92
N ARG A 97 -6.67 -8.43 -2.26
CA ARG A 97 -7.80 -9.35 -2.12
C ARG A 97 -8.18 -9.55 -0.64
N ALA A 98 -7.21 -9.67 0.25
CA ALA A 98 -7.45 -9.76 1.70
C ALA A 98 -8.14 -8.51 2.26
N MET A 99 -7.76 -7.31 1.82
CA MET A 99 -8.43 -6.06 2.21
C MET A 99 -9.94 -6.10 1.90
N VAL A 100 -10.31 -6.59 0.70
CA VAL A 100 -11.71 -6.69 0.27
C VAL A 100 -12.44 -7.79 1.05
N ALA A 101 -11.85 -8.98 1.14
CA ALA A 101 -12.46 -10.15 1.75
C ALA A 101 -12.64 -9.98 3.27
N GLU A 102 -11.64 -9.46 3.97
CA GLU A 102 -11.66 -9.34 5.43
C GLU A 102 -12.35 -8.07 5.93
N ARG A 103 -12.57 -7.08 5.05
CA ARG A 103 -13.12 -5.76 5.41
C ARG A 103 -12.34 -5.13 6.56
N ALA A 104 -11.02 -5.28 6.53
CA ALA A 104 -10.11 -4.86 7.60
C ALA A 104 -8.85 -4.20 7.02
N PRO A 105 -8.22 -3.29 7.77
CA PRO A 105 -6.92 -2.74 7.39
C PRO A 105 -5.89 -3.83 7.14
N GLN A 106 -5.11 -3.67 6.08
CA GLN A 106 -3.97 -4.55 5.76
C GLN A 106 -2.68 -3.76 5.84
N TYR A 107 -1.63 -4.37 6.38
CA TYR A 107 -0.31 -3.77 6.49
C TYR A 107 0.76 -4.73 5.99
N ALA A 108 1.74 -4.19 5.26
CA ALA A 108 2.91 -4.93 4.83
C ALA A 108 4.12 -3.99 4.72
N GLU A 109 5.30 -4.53 5.01
CA GLU A 109 6.56 -3.93 4.61
C GLU A 109 7.05 -4.56 3.30
N PHE A 110 7.67 -3.77 2.43
CA PHE A 110 8.32 -4.28 1.23
C PHE A 110 9.61 -3.52 0.91
N GLU A 111 10.54 -4.19 0.26
CA GLU A 111 11.85 -3.62 -0.06
C GLU A 111 11.92 -3.22 -1.52
N VAL A 112 12.50 -2.05 -1.78
CA VAL A 112 12.94 -1.65 -3.11
C VAL A 112 14.45 -1.48 -3.04
N ALA A 113 15.17 -2.25 -3.85
CA ALA A 113 16.63 -2.21 -3.90
C ALA A 113 17.10 -1.77 -5.29
N GLY A 114 18.02 -0.83 -5.32
CA GLY A 114 18.89 -0.57 -6.47
C GLY A 114 20.24 -1.26 -6.30
N ASP A 115 21.18 -0.95 -7.20
CA ASP A 115 22.51 -1.58 -7.22
C ASP A 115 23.29 -1.37 -5.92
N SER A 116 23.18 -0.19 -5.31
CA SER A 116 23.97 0.23 -4.14
C SER A 116 23.14 0.68 -2.93
N TRP A 117 21.81 0.64 -3.03
CA TRP A 117 20.90 1.14 -2.02
C TRP A 117 19.68 0.22 -1.85
N MET A 118 19.09 0.26 -0.67
CA MET A 118 17.85 -0.43 -0.32
C MET A 118 17.00 0.50 0.53
N VAL A 119 15.72 0.59 0.20
CA VAL A 119 14.71 1.31 0.98
C VAL A 119 13.61 0.32 1.35
N ILE A 120 13.26 0.30 2.63
CA ILE A 120 12.09 -0.44 3.12
C ILE A 120 10.91 0.53 3.10
N PHE A 121 9.80 0.11 2.54
CA PHE A 121 8.54 0.83 2.51
C PHE A 121 7.52 0.17 3.43
N GLU A 122 6.71 0.98 4.07
CA GLU A 122 5.53 0.57 4.82
C GLU A 122 4.29 0.87 3.97
N ARG A 123 3.42 -0.13 3.79
CA ARG A 123 2.15 0.00 3.07
C ARG A 123 0.99 -0.32 3.98
N LEU A 124 0.11 0.66 4.15
CA LEU A 124 -1.15 0.52 4.87
C LEU A 124 -2.32 0.64 3.88
N MET A 125 -3.19 -0.37 3.85
CA MET A 125 -4.42 -0.36 3.07
C MET A 125 -5.62 -0.22 3.99
N LEU A 126 -6.46 0.79 3.75
CA LEU A 126 -7.62 1.12 4.55
C LEU A 126 -8.88 0.95 3.70
N PRO A 127 -9.69 -0.11 3.93
CA PRO A 127 -10.87 -0.37 3.11
C PRO A 127 -11.96 0.67 3.34
N LEU A 128 -12.67 1.00 2.27
CA LEU A 128 -13.82 1.89 2.28
C LEU A 128 -15.02 1.18 1.65
N ARG A 129 -16.20 1.41 2.22
CA ARG A 129 -17.45 0.85 1.69
C ARG A 129 -18.23 1.84 0.86
N ASP A 130 -19.05 1.30 -0.02
CA ASP A 130 -20.18 2.03 -0.56
C ASP A 130 -21.27 2.19 0.53
N GLU A 131 -21.91 3.36 0.57
CA GLU A 131 -22.90 3.65 1.62
C GLU A 131 -24.20 2.87 1.42
N SER A 132 -24.60 2.65 0.16
CA SER A 132 -25.90 2.09 -0.21
C SER A 132 -25.94 0.56 -0.19
N THR A 133 -24.83 -0.08 -0.56
CA THR A 133 -24.73 -1.55 -0.70
C THR A 133 -23.97 -2.21 0.45
N ASP A 134 -23.31 -1.42 1.30
CA ASP A 134 -22.40 -1.88 2.36
C ASP A 134 -21.20 -2.73 1.88
N ARG A 135 -20.99 -2.90 0.57
CA ARG A 135 -19.82 -3.63 0.03
C ARG A 135 -18.54 -2.81 0.17
N VAL A 136 -17.38 -3.47 0.19
CA VAL A 136 -16.11 -2.78 -0.04
C VAL A 136 -16.10 -2.27 -1.47
N ALA A 137 -16.03 -0.95 -1.65
CA ALA A 137 -16.06 -0.30 -2.95
C ALA A 137 -14.73 0.39 -3.29
N GLY A 138 -13.78 0.40 -2.36
CA GLY A 138 -12.46 0.95 -2.59
C GLY A 138 -11.57 0.89 -1.37
N GLY A 139 -10.46 1.61 -1.45
CA GLY A 139 -9.54 1.76 -0.32
C GLY A 139 -8.53 2.88 -0.53
N MET A 140 -8.01 3.40 0.59
CA MET A 140 -6.84 4.27 0.59
C MET A 140 -5.60 3.43 0.88
N VAL A 141 -4.62 3.47 -0.01
CA VAL A 141 -3.36 2.74 0.13
C VAL A 141 -2.24 3.74 0.37
N ALA A 142 -1.85 3.92 1.63
CA ALA A 142 -0.77 4.79 2.02
C ALA A 142 0.57 4.05 1.98
N ILE A 143 1.58 4.65 1.32
CA ILE A 143 2.90 4.05 1.15
C ILE A 143 3.96 5.07 1.55
N TYR A 144 4.81 4.72 2.52
CA TYR A 144 5.85 5.60 3.04
C TYR A 144 7.19 4.87 3.16
N PRO A 145 8.33 5.55 2.91
CA PRO A 145 9.63 4.98 3.21
C PRO A 145 9.85 4.91 4.72
N ARG A 146 10.26 3.74 5.21
CA ARG A 146 10.84 3.56 6.54
C ARG A 146 12.26 4.10 6.47
N ILE A 147 12.58 5.13 7.27
CA ILE A 147 13.90 5.79 7.22
C ILE A 147 14.95 4.83 7.79
N SER A 148 15.48 3.98 6.91
CA SER A 148 16.56 3.02 7.15
C SER A 148 17.20 2.73 5.79
N ILE A 149 18.13 3.59 5.35
CA ILE A 149 18.95 3.29 4.16
C ILE A 149 20.06 2.36 4.63
N ARG A 150 19.96 1.06 4.31
CA ARG A 150 21.12 0.16 4.44
C ARG A 150 21.94 0.25 3.15
N LYS A 151 23.19 0.71 3.24
CA LYS A 151 24.17 0.46 2.17
C LYS A 151 24.36 -1.04 2.06
N ARG A 152 24.23 -1.61 0.86
CA ARG A 152 24.61 -3.00 0.62
C ARG A 152 26.11 -3.11 0.89
N VAL A 153 26.52 -3.85 1.93
CA VAL A 153 27.92 -4.27 2.08
C VAL A 153 28.14 -5.38 1.07
N THR A 154 28.71 -5.06 -0.08
CA THR A 154 29.30 -6.06 -0.97
C THR A 154 30.47 -6.69 -0.24
N HIS A 155 30.30 -7.92 0.26
CA HIS A 155 31.44 -8.81 0.51
C HIS A 155 32.00 -9.23 -0.85
N SER A 156 32.84 -8.36 -1.41
CA SER A 156 33.86 -8.70 -2.39
C SER A 156 35.12 -9.04 -1.59
N ASP A 157 35.11 -10.19 -0.94
CA ASP A 157 36.31 -10.83 -0.38
C ASP A 157 35.97 -12.31 -0.11
N ARG A 158 36.14 -13.13 -1.15
CA ARG A 158 36.76 -14.45 -1.06
C ARG A 158 37.01 -15.03 -2.46
N GLU A 159 38.29 -14.99 -2.79
CA GLU A 159 39.07 -16.01 -3.50
C GLU A 159 38.79 -16.21 -4.99
N GLU A 160 39.59 -15.49 -5.78
CA GLU A 160 40.42 -16.14 -6.80
C GLU A 160 40.92 -17.50 -6.28
N ASP A 161 40.36 -18.58 -6.79
CA ASP A 161 41.13 -19.76 -7.13
C ASP A 161 40.49 -20.41 -8.35
N SER A 162 41.08 -20.05 -9.49
CA SER A 162 40.84 -20.66 -10.78
C SER A 162 41.93 -21.71 -11.03
N VAL A 163 41.49 -22.83 -11.56
CA VAL A 163 42.23 -23.81 -12.37
C VAL A 163 42.89 -24.97 -11.62
N ALA A 164 42.25 -26.12 -11.82
CA ALA A 164 42.88 -27.43 -11.86
C ALA A 164 43.94 -27.52 -12.97
N ALA A 165 45.19 -27.83 -12.61
CA ALA A 165 46.13 -28.68 -13.34
C ALA A 165 47.37 -28.96 -12.47
#